data_AF-A0A7C6E452-F1
#
_entry.id   AF-A0A7C6E452-F1
#
_cell.length_a   1.000
_cell.length_b   1.000
_cell.length_c   1.000
_cell.angle_alpha   90.00
_cell.angle_beta   90.00
_cell.angle_gamma   90.00
#
_symmetry.space_group_name_H-M   'P 1'
#
loop_
_entity.id
_entity.type
_entity.pdbx_description
1 polymer ?
#
loop_
_entity_poly.entity_id
_entity_poly.type
_entity_poly.pdbx_seq_one_letter_code
_entity_poly.pdbx_strand_id
1 'polypeptide(L)'
;MERLRVRLAPPPTPAACPVCTAAASSARNALAGLLEALEQEAETWQALYRESDGLCLHHLRQALTLGVRYPQAVAFVRQTALARLTRQIAAMNEYIRKHAWEHRDEPLSEAEQRAWQENLAFFSGYPPSDFVDTRRT
;
A
#
# COMPACT_ATOMS: atom_id res chain seq x y z
N MET A 1 -32.63 49.11 -12.43
CA MET A 1 -31.27 48.80 -11.93
C MET A 1 -30.86 47.44 -12.46
N GLU A 2 -30.29 47.41 -13.67
CA GLU A 2 -29.80 46.21 -14.35
C GLU A 2 -28.54 45.72 -13.61
N ARG A 3 -28.58 44.53 -13.01
CA ARG A 3 -27.39 43.94 -12.37
C ARG A 3 -26.47 43.38 -13.45
N LEU A 4 -25.34 44.03 -13.67
CA LEU A 4 -24.28 43.56 -14.57
C LEU A 4 -23.82 42.16 -14.13
N ARG A 5 -24.22 41.11 -14.85
CA ARG A 5 -23.68 39.76 -14.66
C ARG A 5 -22.35 39.68 -15.37
N VAL A 6 -21.26 39.91 -14.64
CA VAL A 6 -19.91 39.61 -15.11
C VAL A 6 -19.76 38.09 -15.17
N ARG A 7 -19.67 37.52 -16.39
CA ARG A 7 -19.19 36.15 -16.56
C ARG A 7 -17.69 36.14 -16.28
N LEU A 8 -17.29 35.70 -15.10
CA LEU A 8 -15.89 35.42 -14.80
C LEU A 8 -15.44 34.23 -15.66
N ALA A 9 -14.33 34.39 -16.38
CA ALA A 9 -13.66 33.27 -17.04
C ALA A 9 -13.24 32.24 -15.98
N PRO A 10 -13.28 30.93 -16.30
CA PRO A 10 -12.77 29.93 -15.37
C PRO A 10 -11.30 30.21 -15.06
N PRO A 11 -10.87 30.05 -13.80
CA PRO A 11 -9.49 30.27 -13.44
C PRO A 11 -8.58 29.35 -14.27
N PRO A 12 -7.39 29.80 -14.68
CA PRO A 12 -6.42 28.93 -15.32
C PRO A 12 -6.14 27.75 -14.38
N THR A 13 -6.00 26.55 -14.94
CA THR A 13 -5.60 25.37 -14.16
C THR A 13 -4.32 25.69 -13.41
N PRO A 14 -4.31 25.64 -12.06
CA PRO A 14 -3.12 25.96 -11.32
C PRO A 14 -2.00 25.00 -11.72
N ALA A 15 -0.80 25.53 -11.93
CA ALA A 15 0.40 24.71 -12.09
C ALA A 15 0.49 23.75 -10.88
N ALA A 16 0.95 22.51 -11.13
CA ALA A 16 1.10 21.52 -10.07
C ALA A 16 1.99 22.08 -8.93
N CYS A 17 1.59 21.84 -7.68
CA CYS A 17 2.36 22.27 -6.52
C CYS A 17 3.78 21.68 -6.59
N PRO A 18 4.87 22.49 -6.60
CA PRO A 18 6.23 22.00 -6.75
C PRO A 18 6.63 20.98 -5.68
N VAL A 19 6.11 21.14 -4.45
CA VAL A 19 6.34 20.20 -3.34
C VAL A 19 5.72 18.84 -3.63
N CYS A 20 4.48 18.80 -4.11
CA CYS A 20 3.82 17.54 -4.48
C CYS A 20 4.52 16.85 -5.66
N THR A 21 4.99 17.62 -6.65
CA THR A 21 5.76 17.09 -7.79
C THR A 21 7.10 16.51 -7.34
N ALA A 22 7.79 17.19 -6.43
CA ALA A 22 9.04 16.69 -5.84
C ALA A 22 8.80 15.39 -5.08
N ALA A 23 7.77 15.33 -4.22
CA ALA A 23 7.42 14.11 -3.48
C ALA A 23 7.13 12.91 -4.40
N ALA A 24 6.32 13.11 -5.45
CA ALA A 24 6.02 12.07 -6.43
C ALA A 24 7.26 11.61 -7.21
N SER A 25 8.20 12.52 -7.47
CA SER A 25 9.46 12.18 -8.16
C SER A 25 10.42 11.44 -7.24
N SER A 26 10.53 11.85 -5.98
CA SER A 26 11.30 11.13 -4.96
C SER A 26 10.79 9.71 -4.75
N ALA A 27 9.47 9.51 -4.67
CA ALA A 27 8.87 8.18 -4.55
C ALA A 27 9.23 7.27 -5.75
N ARG A 28 9.14 7.79 -6.98
CA ARG A 28 9.54 7.06 -8.20
C ARG A 28 11.02 6.70 -8.20
N ASN A 29 11.88 7.64 -7.83
CA ASN A 29 13.33 7.42 -7.80
C ASN A 29 13.72 6.40 -6.73
N ALA A 30 13.15 6.49 -5.54
CA ALA A 30 13.36 5.52 -4.47
C ALA A 30 12.91 4.11 -4.87
N LEU A 31 11.74 4.00 -5.54
CA LEU A 31 11.25 2.73 -6.05
C LEU A 31 12.18 2.13 -7.12
N ALA A 32 12.69 2.96 -8.04
CA ALA A 32 13.66 2.50 -9.03
C ALA A 32 14.96 2.01 -8.39
N GLY A 33 15.48 2.73 -7.38
CA GLY A 33 16.65 2.32 -6.62
C GLY A 33 16.44 1.00 -5.85
N LEU A 34 15.26 0.81 -5.24
CA LEU A 34 14.91 -0.45 -4.59
C LEU A 34 14.91 -1.62 -5.60
N LEU A 35 14.29 -1.44 -6.76
CA LEU A 35 14.24 -2.50 -7.78
C LEU A 35 15.62 -2.79 -8.38
N GLU A 36 16.45 -1.76 -8.55
CA GLU A 36 17.83 -1.94 -8.97
C GLU A 36 18.64 -2.76 -7.97
N ALA A 37 18.52 -2.45 -6.68
CA ALA A 37 19.19 -3.20 -5.63
C ALA A 37 18.69 -4.66 -5.55
N LEU A 38 17.39 -4.89 -5.69
CA LEU A 38 16.81 -6.23 -5.76
C LEU A 38 17.24 -7.03 -7.02
N GLU A 39 17.57 -6.34 -8.11
CA GLU A 39 18.02 -6.94 -9.35
C GLU A 39 19.52 -7.28 -9.30
N GLN A 40 20.35 -6.36 -8.79
CA GLN A 40 21.81 -6.47 -8.84
C GLN A 40 22.41 -7.16 -7.61
N GLU A 41 21.81 -6.97 -6.43
CA GLU A 41 22.30 -7.45 -5.14
C GLU A 41 21.24 -8.33 -4.45
N ALA A 42 20.66 -9.26 -5.23
CA ALA A 42 19.47 -10.01 -4.89
C ALA A 42 19.54 -10.74 -3.53
N GLU A 43 20.66 -11.36 -3.17
CA GLU A 43 20.76 -12.15 -1.94
C GLU A 43 20.49 -11.31 -0.67
N THR A 44 21.21 -10.21 -0.53
CA THR A 44 21.07 -9.28 0.62
C THR A 44 19.72 -8.57 0.58
N TRP A 45 19.35 -7.99 -0.56
CA TRP A 45 18.17 -7.13 -0.63
C TRP A 45 16.86 -7.91 -0.60
N GLN A 46 16.80 -9.13 -1.15
CA GLN A 46 15.60 -9.95 -1.02
C GLN A 46 15.39 -10.45 0.41
N ALA A 47 16.46 -10.71 1.18
CA ALA A 47 16.34 -11.05 2.60
C ALA A 47 15.73 -9.88 3.38
N LEU A 48 16.32 -8.68 3.25
CA LEU A 48 15.80 -7.47 3.90
C LEU A 48 14.36 -7.14 3.47
N TYR A 49 14.03 -7.30 2.19
CA TYR A 49 12.67 -7.07 1.71
C TYR A 49 11.66 -8.04 2.33
N ARG A 50 12.01 -9.31 2.54
CA ARG A 50 11.13 -10.31 3.19
C ARG A 50 10.89 -10.01 4.67
N GLU A 51 11.83 -9.35 5.33
CA GLU A 51 11.70 -8.90 6.73
C GLU A 51 10.88 -7.61 6.86
N SER A 52 10.76 -6.84 5.77
CA SER A 52 9.92 -5.64 5.72
C SER A 52 8.43 -5.95 5.49
N ASP A 53 7.57 -4.94 5.66
CA ASP A 53 6.16 -5.02 5.27
C ASP A 53 5.97 -5.12 3.75
N GLY A 54 7.02 -4.87 2.96
CA GLY A 54 6.99 -4.81 1.50
C GLY A 54 6.20 -3.60 0.96
N LEU A 55 5.94 -3.62 -0.34
CA LEU A 55 5.22 -2.53 -1.01
C LEU A 55 3.70 -2.58 -0.76
N CYS A 56 3.11 -1.42 -0.49
CA CYS A 56 1.66 -1.25 -0.59
C CYS A 56 1.18 -1.37 -2.05
N LEU A 57 -0.12 -1.56 -2.27
CA LEU A 57 -0.70 -1.75 -3.59
C LEU A 57 -0.35 -0.62 -4.56
N HIS A 58 -0.36 0.63 -4.10
CA HIS A 58 -0.01 1.79 -4.94
C HIS A 58 1.40 1.66 -5.52
N HIS A 59 2.39 1.44 -4.66
CA HIS A 59 3.78 1.32 -5.07
C HIS A 59 4.08 0.00 -5.80
N LEU A 60 3.39 -1.09 -5.45
CA LEU A 60 3.47 -2.35 -6.18
C LEU A 60 3.03 -2.16 -7.63
N ARG A 61 1.90 -1.49 -7.88
CA ARG A 61 1.43 -1.19 -9.25
C ARG A 61 2.47 -0.41 -10.04
N GLN A 62 3.12 0.58 -9.42
CA GLN A 62 4.19 1.34 -10.05
C GLN A 62 5.39 0.43 -10.35
N ALA A 63 5.80 -0.43 -9.41
CA ALA A 63 6.92 -1.35 -9.56
C ALA A 63 6.72 -2.29 -10.76
N LEU A 64 5.51 -2.83 -10.92
CA LEU A 64 5.17 -3.73 -12.02
C LEU A 64 5.37 -3.08 -13.40
N THR A 65 5.27 -1.75 -13.52
CA THR A 65 5.52 -1.05 -14.80
C THR A 65 6.99 -1.04 -15.21
N LEU A 66 7.90 -1.33 -14.28
CA LEU A 66 9.36 -1.33 -14.49
C LEU A 66 9.92 -2.72 -14.86
N GLY A 67 9.06 -3.71 -15.12
CA GLY A 67 9.46 -5.10 -15.36
C GLY A 67 10.34 -5.32 -16.59
N VAL A 68 10.35 -4.40 -17.56
CA VAL A 68 11.29 -4.46 -18.69
C VAL A 68 12.72 -4.15 -18.24
N ARG A 69 12.88 -3.22 -17.28
CA ARG A 69 14.18 -2.76 -16.79
C ARG A 69 14.72 -3.66 -15.67
N TYR A 70 13.84 -4.15 -14.80
CA TYR A 70 14.20 -4.97 -13.64
C TYR A 70 13.34 -6.24 -13.57
N PRO A 71 13.50 -7.17 -14.53
CA PRO A 71 12.60 -8.31 -14.68
C PRO A 71 12.61 -9.25 -13.47
N GLN A 72 13.77 -9.49 -12.84
CA GLN A 72 13.88 -10.41 -11.71
C GLN A 72 13.37 -9.78 -10.42
N ALA A 73 13.73 -8.52 -10.17
CA ALA A 73 13.22 -7.75 -9.03
C ALA A 73 11.68 -7.64 -9.08
N VAL A 74 11.12 -7.34 -10.26
CA VAL A 74 9.67 -7.25 -10.44
C VAL A 74 8.98 -8.60 -10.26
N ALA A 75 9.59 -9.69 -10.75
CA ALA A 75 9.06 -11.04 -10.51
C ALA A 75 9.05 -11.39 -9.01
N PHE A 76 10.12 -11.04 -8.30
CA PHE A 76 10.28 -11.27 -6.87
C PHE A 76 9.25 -10.49 -6.02
N VAL A 77 9.11 -9.17 -6.23
CA VAL A 77 8.15 -8.37 -5.46
C VAL A 77 6.71 -8.78 -5.77
N ARG A 78 6.42 -9.17 -7.02
CA ARG A 78 5.10 -9.70 -7.41
C ARG A 78 4.78 -11.00 -6.66
N GLN A 79 5.71 -11.96 -6.64
CA GLN A 79 5.50 -13.22 -5.93
C GLN A 79 5.34 -13.00 -4.43
N THR A 80 6.15 -12.12 -3.84
CA THR A 80 6.05 -11.78 -2.42
C THR A 80 4.71 -11.13 -2.09
N ALA A 81 4.24 -10.21 -2.93
CA ALA A 81 2.93 -9.58 -2.77
C ALA A 81 1.77 -10.57 -2.90
N LEU A 82 1.84 -11.51 -3.87
CA LEU A 82 0.83 -12.57 -4.01
C LEU A 82 0.79 -13.47 -2.77
N ALA A 83 1.96 -13.88 -2.25
CA ALA A 83 2.03 -14.68 -1.03
C ALA A 83 1.44 -13.94 0.18
N ARG A 84 1.70 -12.63 0.31
CA ARG A 84 1.10 -11.77 1.33
C ARG A 84 -0.43 -11.74 1.20
N LEU A 85 -0.94 -11.46 0.01
CA LEU A 85 -2.38 -11.38 -0.26
C LEU A 85 -3.09 -12.71 0.04
N THR A 86 -2.51 -13.85 -0.34
CA THR A 86 -3.07 -15.17 -0.01
C THR A 86 -3.22 -15.37 1.50
N ARG A 87 -2.19 -15.01 2.28
CA ARG A 87 -2.27 -15.08 3.75
C ARG A 87 -3.32 -14.12 4.32
N GLN A 88 -3.39 -12.91 3.78
CA GLN A 88 -4.36 -11.89 4.21
C GLN A 88 -5.81 -12.28 3.92
N ILE A 89 -6.08 -12.90 2.77
CA ILE A 89 -7.41 -13.44 2.42
C ILE A 89 -7.80 -14.53 3.43
N ALA A 90 -6.90 -15.47 3.73
CA ALA A 90 -7.17 -16.52 4.70
C ALA A 90 -7.47 -15.94 6.09
N ALA A 91 -6.66 -15.00 6.55
CA ALA A 91 -6.85 -14.34 7.86
C ALA A 91 -8.15 -13.54 7.92
N MET A 92 -8.52 -12.83 6.85
CA MET A 92 -9.79 -12.09 6.80
C MET A 92 -11.01 -13.00 6.74
N ASN A 93 -10.94 -14.12 6.02
CA ASN A 93 -12.02 -15.09 6.00
C ASN A 93 -12.27 -15.67 7.39
N GLU A 94 -11.20 -15.96 8.13
CA GLU A 94 -11.30 -16.47 9.49
C GLU A 94 -11.81 -15.40 10.48
N TYR A 95 -11.33 -14.17 10.34
CA TYR A 95 -11.88 -13.03 11.07
C TYR A 95 -13.39 -12.88 10.84
N ILE A 96 -13.85 -12.88 9.59
CA ILE A 96 -15.27 -12.77 9.24
C ILE A 96 -16.08 -13.95 9.78
N ARG A 97 -15.57 -15.18 9.63
CA ARG A 97 -16.23 -16.41 10.09
C ARG A 97 -16.48 -16.37 11.60
N LYS A 98 -15.47 -16.03 12.40
CA LYS A 98 -15.57 -15.98 13.87
C LYS A 98 -16.42 -14.80 14.40
N HIS A 99 -16.69 -13.79 13.58
CA HIS A 99 -17.66 -12.74 13.91
C HIS A 99 -19.11 -13.17 13.68
N ALA A 100 -19.36 -14.30 12.99
CA ALA A 100 -20.71 -14.82 12.85
C ALA A 100 -21.22 -15.33 14.22
N TRP A 101 -22.50 -15.09 14.50
CA TRP A 101 -23.14 -15.45 15.78
C TRP A 101 -22.98 -16.94 16.16
N GLU A 102 -22.93 -17.82 15.15
CA GLU A 102 -22.75 -19.27 15.29
C GLU A 102 -21.39 -19.65 15.88
N HIS A 103 -20.39 -18.78 15.75
CA HIS A 103 -19.01 -18.99 16.18
C HIS A 103 -18.59 -18.08 17.34
N ARG A 104 -19.56 -17.44 18.04
CA ARG A 104 -19.29 -16.44 19.10
C ARG A 104 -18.45 -16.95 20.27
N ASP A 105 -18.45 -18.27 20.49
CA ASP A 105 -17.73 -18.92 21.58
C ASP A 105 -16.27 -19.26 21.19
N GLU A 106 -15.90 -19.07 19.91
CA GLU A 106 -14.54 -19.24 19.40
C GLU A 106 -13.74 -17.93 19.55
N PRO A 107 -12.66 -17.89 20.37
CA PRO A 107 -11.86 -16.68 20.51
C PRO A 107 -11.05 -16.38 19.25
N LEU A 108 -10.92 -15.08 18.93
CA LEU A 108 -9.97 -14.59 17.93
C LEU A 108 -8.56 -14.54 18.55
N SER A 109 -7.60 -15.18 17.89
CA SER A 109 -6.18 -14.95 18.14
C SER A 109 -5.80 -13.49 17.84
N GLU A 110 -4.69 -13.02 18.41
CA GLU A 110 -4.18 -11.66 18.16
C GLU A 110 -3.95 -11.40 16.65
N ALA A 111 -3.47 -12.40 15.92
CA ALA A 111 -3.24 -12.31 14.48
C ALA A 111 -4.56 -12.14 13.70
N GLU A 112 -5.61 -12.88 14.09
CA GLU A 112 -6.94 -12.73 13.49
C GLU A 112 -7.54 -11.36 13.84
N GLN A 113 -7.42 -10.90 15.09
CA GLN A 113 -7.91 -9.57 15.51
C GLN A 113 -7.29 -8.43 14.69
N ARG A 114 -6.02 -8.59 14.27
CA ARG A 114 -5.27 -7.60 13.48
C ARG A 114 -5.42 -7.78 11.96
N ALA A 115 -6.09 -8.83 11.49
CA ALA A 115 -6.16 -9.16 10.06
C ALA A 115 -6.67 -8.01 9.18
N TRP A 116 -7.64 -7.24 9.68
CA TRP A 116 -8.20 -6.08 8.97
C TRP A 116 -7.23 -4.91 8.86
N GLN A 117 -6.41 -4.66 9.90
CA GLN A 117 -5.39 -3.62 9.91
C GLN A 117 -4.31 -3.91 8.87
N GLU A 118 -3.86 -5.17 8.83
CA GLU A 118 -2.85 -5.62 7.86
C GLU A 118 -3.34 -5.49 6.41
N ASN A 119 -4.64 -5.74 6.18
CA ASN A 119 -5.26 -5.52 4.86
C ASN A 119 -5.31 -4.02 4.52
N LEU A 120 -5.81 -3.18 5.43
CA LEU A 120 -5.87 -1.73 5.19
C LEU A 120 -4.48 -1.15 4.93
N ALA A 121 -3.45 -1.62 5.65
CA ALA A 121 -2.07 -1.19 5.42
C ALA A 121 -1.60 -1.49 3.99
N PHE A 122 -1.92 -2.68 3.47
CA PHE A 122 -1.58 -3.03 2.08
C PHE A 122 -2.26 -2.11 1.06
N PHE A 123 -3.55 -1.82 1.22
CA PHE A 123 -4.32 -1.02 0.25
C PHE A 123 -4.08 0.48 0.35
N SER A 124 -3.82 0.99 1.56
CA SER A 124 -3.68 2.44 1.82
C SER A 124 -2.24 2.93 1.84
N GLY A 125 -1.28 2.06 2.19
CA GLY A 125 0.11 2.44 2.42
C GLY A 125 0.38 3.08 3.77
N TYR A 126 -0.61 3.16 4.67
CA TYR A 126 -0.38 3.52 6.07
C TYR A 126 0.09 2.30 6.88
N PRO A 127 0.93 2.47 7.91
CA PRO A 127 1.31 1.36 8.78
C PRO A 127 0.10 0.84 9.59
N PRO A 128 0.07 -0.46 9.96
CA PRO A 128 -1.02 -1.02 10.77
C PRO A 128 -1.29 -0.27 12.08
N SER A 129 -0.25 0.34 12.66
CA SER A 129 -0.32 1.18 13.87
C SER A 129 -1.16 2.44 13.73
N ASP A 130 -1.47 2.89 12.52
CA ASP A 130 -2.33 4.06 12.32
C ASP A 130 -3.82 3.70 12.46
N PHE A 131 -4.14 2.41 12.56
CA PHE A 131 -5.50 1.88 12.66
C PHE A 131 -5.87 1.38 14.07
N VAL A 132 -5.14 1.78 15.12
CA VAL A 132 -5.58 1.55 16.51
C VAL A 132 -6.58 2.61 16.96
N ASP A 133 -7.69 2.18 17.58
CA ASP A 133 -8.61 3.08 18.26
C ASP A 133 -8.01 3.53 19.59
N THR A 134 -7.33 4.68 19.58
CA THR A 134 -6.73 5.29 20.77
C THR A 134 -7.75 5.91 21.73
N ARG A 135 -9.07 5.79 21.47
CA ARG A 135 -10.14 6.40 22.30
C ARG A 135 -10.81 5.42 23.26
N ARG A 136 -10.28 4.21 23.44
CA ARG A 136 -10.81 3.18 24.35
C ARG A 136 -9.93 2.90 25.59
N THR A 137 -9.12 3.87 26.02
CA THR A 137 -8.50 3.86 27.36
C THR A 137 -9.31 4.72 28.33
#